data_AF-A0A3Q4I3J6-F1
#
_entry.id   AF-A0A3Q4I3J6-F1
#
_cell.length_a   1.000
_cell.length_b   1.000
_cell.length_c   1.000
_cell.angle_alpha   90.00
_cell.angle_beta   90.00
_cell.angle_gamma   90.00
#
_symmetry.space_group_name_H-M   'P 1'
#
loop_
_entity.id
_entity.type
_entity.pdbx_description
1 polymer ?
#
loop_
_entity_poly.entity_id
_entity_poly.type
_entity_poly.pdbx_seq_one_letter_code
_entity_poly.pdbx_strand_id
1 'polypeptide(L)'
;MDSEMIPKFSSKDEEVAFVCHEAQEELQEFQEGSRELEAELEAQLGQAEQRLRDLQSENERLKNEVSNLKEKLEQQYAQSYKQISLLEDDLGQTRSIKDQLHKYVRELEQANDDLERAKR
;
A
#
# COMPACT_ATOMS: atom_id res chain seq x y z
N MET A 1 42.56 6.30 42.01
CA MET A 1 43.59 5.48 41.34
C MET A 1 43.95 4.42 42.35
N ASP A 2 43.06 3.46 42.53
CA ASP A 2 43.32 2.33 43.42
C ASP A 2 44.45 1.54 42.77
N SER A 3 45.63 1.65 43.37
CA SER A 3 46.78 0.85 42.96
C SER A 3 46.39 -0.58 43.28
N GLU A 4 46.10 -1.39 42.26
CA GLU A 4 45.85 -2.82 42.40
C GLU A 4 46.99 -3.41 43.24
N MET A 5 46.67 -3.75 44.48
CA MET A 5 47.62 -4.31 45.44
C MET A 5 47.89 -5.73 44.97
N ILE A 6 48.99 -5.91 44.23
CA ILE A 6 49.45 -7.22 43.78
C ILE A 6 49.57 -8.10 45.03
N PRO A 7 48.83 -9.22 45.10
CA PRO A 7 48.86 -10.09 46.26
C PRO A 7 50.28 -10.60 46.51
N LYS A 8 50.70 -10.66 47.77
CA LYS A 8 52.00 -11.25 48.12
C LYS A 8 51.84 -12.75 48.25
N PHE A 9 52.53 -13.49 47.39
CA PHE A 9 52.51 -14.95 47.39
C PHE A 9 53.64 -15.52 48.26
N SER A 10 53.36 -16.60 48.98
CA SER A 10 54.32 -17.31 49.83
C SER A 10 55.19 -18.29 49.03
N SER A 11 54.77 -18.66 47.81
CA SER A 11 55.55 -19.46 46.87
C SER A 11 55.19 -19.13 45.41
N LYS A 12 56.07 -19.51 44.47
CA LYS A 12 55.77 -19.37 43.04
C LYS A 12 54.58 -20.23 42.58
N ASP A 13 54.35 -21.38 43.22
CA ASP A 13 53.22 -22.23 42.88
C ASP A 13 51.89 -21.57 43.27
N GLU A 14 51.87 -20.82 44.38
CA GLU A 14 50.71 -20.03 44.81
C GLU A 14 50.44 -18.84 43.87
N GLU A 15 51.49 -18.16 43.41
CA GLU A 15 51.40 -17.09 42.40
C GLU A 15 50.84 -17.62 41.07
N VAL A 16 51.35 -18.75 40.58
CA VAL A 16 50.85 -19.38 39.35
C VAL A 16 49.40 -19.85 39.50
N ALA A 17 49.03 -20.41 40.65
CA ALA A 17 47.66 -20.82 40.93
C ALA A 17 46.69 -19.64 40.96
N PHE A 18 47.10 -18.52 41.56
CA PHE A 18 46.31 -17.29 41.59
C PHE A 18 46.10 -16.71 40.19
N VAL A 19 47.16 -16.57 39.38
CA VAL A 19 47.06 -16.06 38.00
C VAL A 19 46.22 -16.97 37.10
N CYS A 20 46.34 -18.30 37.27
CA CYS A 20 45.47 -19.25 36.57
C CYS A 20 44.00 -19.06 36.94
N HIS A 21 43.72 -18.78 38.23
CA HIS A 21 42.36 -18.57 38.69
C HIS A 21 41.77 -17.26 38.14
N GLU A 22 42.51 -16.15 38.20
CA GLU A 22 42.07 -14.87 37.61
C GLU A 22 41.80 -14.99 36.11
N ALA A 23 42.71 -15.61 35.35
CA ALA A 23 42.53 -15.83 33.92
C ALA A 23 41.31 -16.72 33.62
N GLN A 24 40.96 -17.63 34.53
CA GLN A 24 39.79 -18.50 34.41
C GLN A 24 38.49 -17.75 34.72
N GLU A 25 38.49 -16.85 35.70
CA GLU A 25 37.36 -15.96 36.00
C GLU A 25 37.11 -14.96 34.86
N GLU A 26 38.16 -14.29 34.36
CA GLU A 26 38.05 -13.36 33.23
C GLU A 26 37.53 -14.06 31.97
N LEU A 27 38.02 -15.28 31.69
CA LEU A 27 37.50 -16.09 30.57
C LEU A 27 36.02 -16.44 30.77
N GLN A 28 35.61 -16.76 32.00
CA GLN A 28 34.21 -17.06 32.29
C GLN A 28 33.31 -15.84 32.09
N GLU A 29 33.69 -14.68 32.61
CA GLU A 29 32.95 -13.42 32.40
C GLU A 29 32.84 -13.07 30.91
N PHE A 30 33.95 -13.22 30.16
CA PHE A 30 33.94 -12.98 28.71
C PHE A 30 33.00 -13.94 27.97
N GLN A 31 32.98 -15.22 28.36
CA GLN A 31 32.08 -16.22 27.77
C GLN A 31 30.61 -15.94 28.10
N GLU A 32 30.31 -15.56 29.33
CA GLU A 32 28.96 -15.19 29.75
C GLU A 32 28.48 -13.94 29.02
N GLY A 33 29.28 -12.87 28.98
CA GLY A 33 28.95 -11.65 28.24
C GLY A 33 28.81 -11.88 26.73
N SER A 34 29.63 -12.77 26.15
CA SER A 34 29.49 -13.15 24.73
C SER A 34 28.16 -13.86 24.46
N ARG A 35 27.74 -14.78 25.34
CA ARG A 35 26.46 -15.48 25.20
C ARG A 35 25.26 -14.54 25.37
N GLU A 36 25.33 -13.60 26.30
CA GLU A 36 24.27 -12.60 26.48
C GLU A 36 24.15 -11.72 25.23
N LEU A 37 25.27 -11.24 24.69
CA LEU A 37 25.28 -10.43 23.47
C LEU A 37 24.74 -11.21 22.26
N GLU A 38 25.13 -12.48 22.11
CA GLU A 38 24.60 -13.36 21.06
C GLU A 38 23.08 -13.51 21.18
N ALA A 39 22.56 -13.77 22.38
CA ALA A 39 21.12 -13.87 22.62
C ALA A 39 20.38 -12.56 22.30
N GLU A 40 20.95 -11.41 22.64
CA GLU A 40 20.38 -10.10 22.29
C GLU A 40 20.34 -9.88 20.77
N LEU A 41 21.43 -10.22 20.06
CA LEU A 41 21.52 -10.09 18.61
C LEU A 41 20.53 -11.02 17.91
N GLU A 42 20.40 -12.27 18.36
CA GLU A 42 19.41 -13.22 17.85
C GLU A 42 17.98 -12.73 18.07
N ALA A 43 17.68 -12.18 19.25
CA ALA A 43 16.37 -11.60 19.53
C ALA A 43 16.07 -10.39 18.63
N GLN A 44 17.04 -9.50 18.41
CA GLN A 44 16.90 -8.36 17.52
C GLN A 44 16.72 -8.79 16.06
N LEU A 45 17.49 -9.78 15.60
CA LEU A 45 17.37 -10.34 14.26
C LEU A 45 15.99 -10.96 14.07
N GLY A 46 15.51 -11.78 15.01
CA GLY A 46 14.18 -12.39 14.95
C GLY A 46 13.06 -11.35 14.90
N GLN A 47 13.16 -10.26 15.67
CA GLN A 47 12.20 -9.15 15.59
C GLN A 47 12.26 -8.43 14.24
N ALA A 48 13.45 -8.16 13.70
CA ALA A 48 13.62 -7.51 12.41
C ALA A 48 13.06 -8.36 11.27
N GLU A 49 13.33 -9.67 11.27
CA GLU A 49 12.77 -10.62 10.31
C GLU A 49 11.24 -10.69 10.39
N GLN A 50 10.68 -10.70 11.60
CA GLN A 50 9.23 -10.66 11.76
C GLN A 50 8.62 -9.38 11.18
N ARG A 51 9.20 -8.21 11.48
CA ARG A 51 8.75 -6.94 10.90
C ARG A 51 8.86 -6.92 9.38
N LEU A 52 9.91 -7.51 8.81
CA LEU A 52 10.06 -7.63 7.36
C LEU A 52 8.97 -8.50 6.74
N ARG A 53 8.65 -9.65 7.36
CA ARG A 53 7.54 -10.51 6.91
C ARG A 53 6.20 -9.79 6.97
N ASP A 54 5.93 -9.09 8.07
CA ASP A 54 4.68 -8.34 8.24
C ASP A 54 4.55 -7.22 7.19
N LEU A 55 5.62 -6.47 6.96
CA LEU A 55 5.67 -5.42 5.93
C LEU A 55 5.52 -5.99 4.51
N GLN A 56 6.10 -7.15 4.23
CA GLN A 56 5.94 -7.81 2.93
C GLN A 56 4.49 -8.23 2.70
N SER A 57 3.86 -8.87 3.69
CA SER A 57 2.44 -9.25 3.64
C SER A 57 1.55 -8.03 3.41
N GLU A 58 1.79 -6.94 4.14
CA GLU A 58 1.03 -5.70 3.98
C GLU A 58 1.25 -5.07 2.61
N ASN A 59 2.48 -5.11 2.08
CA ASN A 59 2.79 -4.62 0.75
C ASN A 59 2.04 -5.40 -0.35
N GLU A 60 2.00 -6.73 -0.24
CA GLU A 60 1.23 -7.59 -1.14
C GLU A 60 -0.27 -7.31 -1.05
N ARG A 61 -0.80 -7.16 0.17
CA ARG A 61 -2.19 -6.78 0.41
C ARG A 61 -2.54 -5.46 -0.29
N LEU A 62 -1.71 -4.42 -0.10
CA LEU A 62 -1.89 -3.11 -0.71
C LEU A 62 -1.77 -3.15 -2.24
N LYS A 63 -0.83 -3.93 -2.78
CA LYS A 63 -0.71 -4.13 -4.24
C LYS A 63 -1.96 -4.75 -4.84
N ASN A 64 -2.52 -5.77 -4.19
CA ASN A 64 -3.76 -6.41 -4.61
C ASN A 64 -4.95 -5.43 -4.52
N GLU A 65 -5.03 -4.64 -3.44
CA GLU A 65 -6.06 -3.61 -3.29
C GLU A 65 -5.98 -2.56 -4.40
N VAL A 66 -4.78 -2.07 -4.72
CA VAL A 66 -4.55 -1.13 -5.83
C VAL A 66 -4.95 -1.75 -7.17
N SER A 67 -4.59 -3.00 -7.43
CA SER A 67 -4.98 -3.70 -8.66
C SER A 67 -6.50 -3.80 -8.80
N ASN A 68 -7.19 -4.21 -7.73
CA ASN A 68 -8.64 -4.32 -7.70
C ASN A 68 -9.34 -2.97 -7.90
N LEU A 69 -8.81 -1.90 -7.30
CA LEU A 69 -9.37 -0.55 -7.48
C LEU A 69 -9.18 -0.05 -8.91
N LYS A 70 -8.02 -0.30 -9.53
CA LYS A 70 -7.77 0.04 -10.93
C LYS A 70 -8.73 -0.69 -11.87
N GLU A 71 -8.92 -1.98 -11.67
CA GLU A 71 -9.85 -2.78 -12.48
C GLU A 71 -11.29 -2.26 -12.35
N LYS A 72 -11.76 -2.00 -11.13
CA LYS A 72 -13.08 -1.41 -10.90
C LYS A 72 -13.23 -0.04 -11.57
N LEU A 73 -12.20 0.80 -11.48
CA LEU A 73 -12.21 2.12 -12.10
C LEU A 73 -12.31 2.02 -13.63
N GLU A 74 -11.54 1.13 -14.24
CA GLU A 74 -11.56 0.90 -15.69
C GLU A 74 -12.92 0.36 -16.15
N GLN A 75 -13.51 -0.58 -15.40
CA GLN A 75 -14.86 -1.08 -15.66
C GLN A 75 -15.91 0.04 -15.57
N GLN A 76 -15.83 0.91 -14.55
CA GLN A 76 -16.74 2.04 -14.39
C GLN A 76 -16.57 3.07 -15.52
N TYR A 77 -15.34 3.38 -15.92
CA TYR A 77 -15.10 4.26 -17.08
C TYR A 77 -15.71 3.69 -18.36
N ALA A 78 -15.50 2.40 -18.64
CA ALA A 78 -16.06 1.77 -19.82
C ALA A 78 -17.61 1.76 -19.81
N GLN A 79 -18.22 1.54 -18.64
CA GLN A 79 -19.68 1.61 -18.49
C GLN A 79 -20.20 3.04 -18.67
N SER A 80 -19.56 4.02 -18.03
CA SER A 80 -19.94 5.43 -18.14
C SER A 80 -19.82 5.92 -19.58
N TYR A 81 -18.74 5.56 -20.28
CA TYR A 81 -18.55 5.91 -21.68
C TYR A 81 -19.69 5.38 -22.57
N LYS A 82 -20.09 4.11 -22.38
CA LYS A 82 -21.24 3.53 -23.09
C LYS A 82 -22.53 4.27 -22.80
N GLN A 83 -22.79 4.62 -21.54
CA GLN A 83 -23.98 5.37 -21.15
C GLN A 83 -24.01 6.76 -21.78
N ILE A 84 -22.89 7.48 -21.76
CA ILE A 84 -22.77 8.81 -22.39
C ILE A 84 -23.05 8.70 -23.89
N SER A 85 -22.43 7.74 -24.58
CA SER A 85 -22.66 7.53 -26.02
C SER A 85 -24.13 7.27 -26.34
N LEU A 86 -24.82 6.45 -25.55
CA LEU A 86 -26.26 6.18 -25.73
C LEU A 86 -27.10 7.45 -25.51
N LEU A 87 -26.79 8.23 -24.47
CA LEU A 87 -27.49 9.49 -24.20
C LEU A 87 -27.25 10.54 -25.28
N GLU A 88 -26.06 10.59 -25.86
CA GLU A 88 -25.74 11.48 -26.99
C GLU A 88 -26.55 11.10 -28.24
N ASP A 89 -26.68 9.80 -28.53
CA ASP A 89 -27.50 9.28 -29.64
C ASP A 89 -28.99 9.62 -29.43
N ASP A 90 -29.54 9.34 -28.24
CA ASP A 90 -30.93 9.63 -27.89
C ASP A 90 -31.24 11.13 -27.96
N LEU A 91 -30.29 11.97 -27.52
CA LEU A 91 -30.40 13.42 -27.62
C LEU A 91 -30.43 13.87 -29.09
N GLY A 92 -29.58 13.27 -29.94
CA GLY A 92 -29.57 13.50 -31.38
C GLY A 92 -30.90 13.13 -32.03
N GLN A 93 -31.45 11.96 -31.71
CA GLN A 93 -32.75 11.51 -32.19
C GLN A 93 -33.87 12.45 -31.75
N THR A 94 -33.89 12.84 -30.47
CA THR A 94 -34.89 13.77 -29.92
C THR A 94 -34.86 15.12 -30.62
N ARG A 95 -33.67 15.66 -30.91
CA ARG A 95 -33.52 16.91 -31.67
C ARG A 95 -34.04 16.77 -33.10
N SER A 96 -33.71 15.67 -33.78
CA SER A 96 -34.21 15.38 -35.13
C SER A 96 -35.74 15.29 -35.16
N ILE A 97 -36.35 14.58 -34.21
CA ILE A 97 -37.81 14.47 -34.09
C ILE A 97 -38.43 15.85 -33.84
N LYS A 98 -37.86 16.66 -32.94
CA LYS A 98 -38.31 18.03 -32.69
C LYS A 98 -38.28 18.88 -33.96
N ASP A 99 -37.24 18.78 -34.77
CA ASP A 99 -37.11 19.55 -36.01
C ASP A 99 -38.12 19.09 -37.07
N GLN A 100 -38.38 17.78 -37.16
CA GLN A 100 -39.42 17.22 -38.03
C GLN A 100 -40.81 17.70 -37.63
N LEU A 101 -41.14 17.67 -36.33
CA LEU A 101 -42.42 18.17 -35.81
C LEU A 101 -42.59 19.67 -36.07
N HIS A 102 -41.55 20.48 -35.91
CA HIS A 102 -41.63 21.91 -36.25
C HIS A 102 -41.91 22.15 -37.73
N LYS A 103 -41.30 21.37 -38.63
CA LYS A 103 -41.60 21.47 -40.07
C LYS A 103 -43.04 21.07 -40.36
N TYR A 104 -43.48 19.95 -39.77
CA TYR A 104 -44.84 19.45 -39.94
C TYR A 104 -45.90 20.44 -39.46
N VAL A 105 -45.67 21.13 -38.33
CA VAL A 105 -46.56 22.20 -37.86
C VAL A 105 -46.69 23.32 -38.89
N ARG A 106 -45.58 23.78 -39.49
CA ARG A 106 -45.62 24.81 -40.53
C ARG A 106 -46.35 24.36 -41.79
N GLU A 107 -46.17 23.11 -42.19
CA GLU A 107 -46.89 22.53 -43.34
C GLU A 107 -48.40 22.48 -43.08
N LEU A 108 -48.82 22.12 -41.86
CA LEU A 108 -50.22 22.14 -41.44
C LEU A 108 -50.79 23.56 -41.42
N GLU A 109 -50.04 24.53 -40.90
CA GLU A 109 -50.42 25.95 -40.90
C GLU A 109 -50.65 26.45 -42.33
N GLN A 110 -49.72 26.16 -43.25
CA GLN A 110 -49.86 26.52 -44.66
C GLN A 110 -51.07 25.86 -45.33
N ALA A 111 -51.27 24.56 -45.10
CA ALA A 111 -52.43 23.85 -45.66
C ALA A 111 -53.76 24.41 -45.13
N ASN A 112 -53.79 24.86 -43.88
CA ASN A 112 -54.96 25.50 -43.30
C ASN A 112 -55.22 26.88 -43.93
N ASP A 113 -54.19 27.70 -44.12
CA ASP A 113 -54.31 29.00 -44.81
C ASP A 113 -54.85 28.84 -46.24
N ASP A 114 -54.37 27.83 -46.98
CA ASP A 114 -54.85 27.54 -48.34
C ASP A 114 -56.31 27.06 -48.34
N LEU A 115 -56.71 26.24 -47.36
CA LEU A 115 -58.11 25.82 -47.18
C LEU A 115 -59.02 27.01 -46.87
N GLU A 116 -58.60 27.91 -45.99
CA GLU A 116 -59.35 29.14 -45.68
C GLU A 116 -59.49 30.04 -46.91
N ARG A 117 -58.44 30.16 -47.73
CA ARG A 117 -58.50 30.91 -48.98
C ARG A 117 -59.49 30.28 -49.97
N ALA A 118 -59.51 28.96 -50.11
CA ALA A 118 -60.45 28.26 -50.99
C ALA A 118 -61.92 28.36 -50.54
N LYS A 119 -62.17 28.63 -49.25
CA LYS A 119 -63.52 28.83 -48.69
C LYS A 119 -64.09 30.24 -48.89
N ARG A 120 -63.25 31.23 -49.21
CA ARG A 120 -63.67 32.62 -49.44
C ARG A 120 -64.02 32.85 -50.91
#